data_AF-A0A7H0GQ33-F1
#
_entry.id   AF-A0A7H0GQ33-F1
#
_cell.length_a   1.000
_cell.length_b   1.000
_cell.length_c   1.000
_cell.angle_alpha   90.00
_cell.angle_beta   90.00
_cell.angle_gamma   90.00
#
_symmetry.space_group_name_H-M   'P 1'
#
loop_
_entity.id
_entity.type
_entity.pdbx_description
1 polymer ?
#
loop_
_entity_poly.entity_id
_entity_poly.type
_entity_poly.pdbx_seq_one_letter_code
_entity_poly.pdbx_strand_id
1 'polypeptide(L)' 'MRVTGELAQARALFTALQLHASRLNVTLRPTPPEPDTCCGRGCNGCVWEGFYAATEFWRQDAVAACERAQSQHQA' A
#
# COMPACT_ATOMS: atom_id res chain seq x y z
N MET A 1 -3.57 -1.80 -22.56
CA MET A 1 -2.31 -2.33 -21.97
C MET A 1 -1.72 -1.29 -21.02
N ARG A 2 -2.15 -1.22 -19.75
CA ARG A 2 -1.58 -0.32 -18.72
C ARG A 2 -1.60 -0.85 -17.27
N VAL A 3 -1.84 -2.16 -17.05
CA VAL A 3 -1.90 -2.73 -15.68
C VAL A 3 -0.52 -2.76 -14.99
N THR A 4 0.58 -2.71 -15.74
CA THR A 4 1.94 -2.81 -15.15
C THR A 4 2.43 -1.54 -14.46
N GLY A 5 1.95 -0.36 -14.82
CA GLY A 5 2.42 0.91 -14.23
C GLY A 5 1.95 1.12 -12.80
N GLU A 6 0.72 0.67 -12.50
CA GLU A 6 0.07 0.84 -11.20
C GLU A 6 0.70 -0.04 -10.12
N LEU A 7 1.12 -1.25 -10.48
CA LEU A 7 1.87 -2.15 -9.61
C LEU A 7 3.22 -1.59 -9.17
N ALA A 8 3.98 -1.06 -10.13
CA ALA A 8 5.26 -0.44 -9.83
C ALA A 8 5.09 0.77 -8.89
N GLN A 9 4.02 1.56 -9.11
CA GLN A 9 3.67 2.68 -8.24
C GLN A 9 3.29 2.21 -6.83
N ALA A 10 2.46 1.17 -6.69
CA ALA A 10 2.08 0.61 -5.39
C ALA A 10 3.30 0.12 -4.59
N ARG A 11 4.20 -0.63 -5.23
CA ARG A 11 5.45 -1.11 -4.60
C ARG A 11 6.37 0.03 -4.17
N ALA A 12 6.48 1.09 -4.98
CA ALA A 12 7.26 2.27 -4.64
C ALA A 12 6.67 2.98 -3.39
N LEU A 13 5.35 3.13 -3.33
CA LEU A 13 4.64 3.69 -2.17
C LEU A 13 4.87 2.85 -0.90
N PHE A 14 4.78 1.53 -0.99
CA PHE A 14 5.04 0.62 0.12
C PHE A 14 6.46 0.78 0.66
N THR A 15 7.45 0.82 -0.23
CA THR A 15 8.85 0.99 0.17
C THR A 15 9.08 2.35 0.83
N ALA A 16 8.54 3.42 0.25
CA ALA A 16 8.70 4.77 0.78
C ALA A 16 8.07 4.93 2.17
N LEU A 17 6.85 4.42 2.36
CA LEU A 17 6.15 4.49 3.64
C LEU A 17 6.79 3.60 4.71
N GLN A 18 7.25 2.40 4.36
CA GLN A 18 7.98 1.54 5.29
C GLN A 18 9.31 2.17 5.75
N LEU A 19 10.05 2.79 4.83
CA LEU A 19 11.29 3.50 5.18
C LEU A 19 11.00 4.71 6.08
N HIS A 20 9.89 5.41 5.87
CA HIS A 20 9.51 6.53 6.70
C HIS A 20 9.09 6.07 8.11
N ALA A 21 8.25 5.04 8.19
CA ALA A 21 7.80 4.47 9.45
C ALA A 21 8.96 3.87 10.26
N SER A 22 9.93 3.22 9.63
CA SER A 22 11.10 2.68 10.33
C SER A 22 11.95 3.78 10.97
N ARG A 23 12.08 4.95 10.31
CA ARG A 23 12.77 6.12 10.89
C ARG A 23 12.04 6.70 12.11
N LEU A 24 10.72 6.57 12.13
CA LEU A 24 9.86 7.00 13.24
C LEU A 24 9.65 5.89 14.30
N ASN A 25 10.25 4.71 14.10
CA ASN A 25 10.03 3.52 14.92
C ASN A 25 8.54 3.11 15.04
N VAL A 26 7.77 3.33 13.97
CA VAL A 26 6.35 2.98 13.89
C VAL A 26 6.18 1.63 13.23
N THR A 27 5.37 0.78 13.83
CA THR A 27 4.96 -0.48 13.22
C THR A 27 3.77 -0.24 12.29
N LEU A 28 3.97 -0.41 10.98
CA LEU A 28 2.90 -0.37 9.99
C LEU A 28 2.22 -1.73 9.85
N ARG A 29 0.98 -1.74 9.36
CA ARG A 29 0.29 -2.96 8.96
C ARG A 29 1.05 -3.67 7.84
N PRO A 30 0.97 -5.01 7.74
CA PRO A 30 1.56 -5.74 6.62
C PRO A 30 0.95 -5.27 5.30
N THR A 31 1.80 -5.11 4.27
CA THR A 31 1.36 -4.73 2.92
C THR A 31 0.44 -5.81 2.34
N PRO A 32 -0.62 -5.44 1.61
CA PRO A 32 -1.50 -6.43 0.98
C PRO A 32 -0.70 -7.31 -0.01
N PRO A 33 -0.90 -8.63 0.00
CA PRO A 33 -0.22 -9.52 -0.92
C PRO A 33 -0.65 -9.23 -2.36
N GLU A 34 0.31 -9.29 -3.27
CA GLU A 34 0.03 -9.11 -4.69
C GLU A 34 -0.76 -10.34 -5.20
N PRO A 35 -1.84 -10.14 -5.97
CA PRO A 35 -2.61 -11.27 -6.48
C PRO A 35 -1.81 -12.03 -7.55
N ASP A 36 -1.58 -13.32 -7.32
CA ASP A 36 -0.75 -14.18 -8.19
C ASP A 36 -1.36 -14.47 -9.57
N THR A 37 -2.66 -14.28 -9.77
CA THR A 37 -3.34 -14.60 -11.03
C THR A 37 -4.29 -13.51 -11.49
N CYS A 38 -3.91 -12.80 -12.56
CA CYS A 38 -4.87 -12.10 -13.41
C CYS A 38 -5.61 -13.12 -14.27
N CYS A 39 -6.71 -13.67 -13.76
CA CYS A 39 -7.58 -14.53 -14.55
C CYS A 39 -8.27 -13.66 -15.62
N GLY A 40 -7.64 -13.49 -16.78
CA GLY A 40 -8.17 -12.75 -17.94
C GLY A 40 -9.45 -13.33 -18.56
N ARG A 41 -10.20 -14.15 -17.80
CA ARG A 41 -11.55 -14.63 -18.11
C ARG A 41 -12.51 -13.87 -17.19
N GLY A 42 -13.06 -12.77 -17.70
CA GLY A 42 -13.93 -11.86 -16.97
C GLY A 42 -15.23 -12.47 -16.46
N CYS A 43 -15.16 -13.22 -15.36
CA CYS A 43 -16.31 -13.53 -14.53
C CYS A 43 -15.93 -13.32 -13.07
N ASN A 44 -16.53 -12.29 -12.45
CA ASN A 44 -16.52 -11.90 -11.03
C ASN A 44 -15.62 -10.72 -10.58
N GLY A 45 -15.06 -9.93 -11.50
CA GLY A 45 -14.32 -8.70 -11.19
C GLY A 45 -12.81 -8.89 -11.21
N CYS A 46 -12.08 -7.86 -11.65
CA CYS A 46 -10.61 -7.89 -11.64
C CYS A 46 -10.12 -7.96 -10.20
N VAL A 47 -9.36 -9.01 -9.85
CA VAL A 47 -8.69 -9.13 -8.54
C VAL A 47 -7.85 -7.88 -8.19
N TRP A 48 -7.41 -7.17 -9.22
CA TRP A 48 -6.74 -5.88 -9.14
C TRP A 48 -7.58 -4.79 -8.47
N GLU A 49 -8.90 -4.75 -8.67
CA GLU A 49 -9.77 -3.76 -8.01
C GLU A 49 -9.75 -3.92 -6.49
N GLY A 50 -9.84 -5.17 -6.01
CA GLY A 50 -9.71 -5.49 -4.59
C GLY A 50 -8.33 -5.17 -4.05
N PHE A 51 -7.28 -5.46 -4.82
CA PHE A 51 -5.91 -5.12 -4.47
C PHE A 51 -5.68 -3.61 -4.40
N TYR A 52 -6.20 -2.83 -5.35
CA TYR A 52 -6.09 -1.37 -5.35
C TYR A 52 -6.87 -0.74 -4.19
N ALA A 53 -8.09 -1.22 -3.92
CA ALA A 53 -8.86 -0.78 -2.75
C ALA A 53 -8.12 -1.08 -1.43
N ALA A 54 -7.54 -2.28 -1.30
CA ALA A 54 -6.73 -2.64 -0.13
C ALA A 54 -5.44 -1.80 -0.03
N THR A 55 -4.81 -1.50 -1.16
CA THR A 55 -3.60 -0.66 -1.25
C THR A 55 -3.89 0.79 -0.84
N GLU A 56 -4.98 1.37 -1.33
CA GLU A 56 -5.45 2.70 -0.96
C GLU A 56 -5.72 2.77 0.55
N PHE A 57 -6.45 1.80 1.09
CA PHE A 57 -6.75 1.74 2.51
C PHE A 57 -5.50 1.56 3.38
N TRP A 58 -4.55 0.73 2.94
CA TRP A 58 -3.26 0.56 3.59
C TRP A 58 -2.45 1.87 3.58
N ARG A 59 -2.40 2.56 2.44
CA ARG A 59 -1.69 3.83 2.28
C ARG A 59 -2.22 4.89 3.24
N GLN A 60 -3.54 5.05 3.33
CA GLN A 60 -4.17 6.03 4.22
C GLN A 60 -3.80 5.76 5.68
N ASP A 61 -3.88 4.50 6.12
CA ASP A 61 -3.55 4.10 7.47
C ASP A 61 -2.05 4.30 7.80
N ALA A 62 -1.17 3.97 6.84
CA ALA A 62 0.26 4.15 6.99
C ALA A 62 0.66 5.63 7.09
N VAL A 63 0.05 6.50 6.27
CA VAL A 63 0.23 7.96 6.37
C VAL A 63 -0.24 8.46 7.72
N ALA A 64 -1.45 8.10 8.14
CA ALA A 64 -1.99 8.52 9.43
C ALA A 64 -1.15 8.01 10.62
N ALA A 65 -0.54 6.82 10.52
CA ALA A 65 0.37 6.31 11.53
C ALA A 65 1.69 7.09 11.60
N CYS A 66 2.27 7.39 10.44
CA CYS A 66 3.46 8.22 10.35
C CYS A 66 3.23 9.64 10.87
N GLU A 67 2.13 10.30 10.47
CA GLU A 67 1.80 11.65 10.93
C GLU A 67 1.66 11.71 12.46
N ARG A 68 0.93 10.75 13.05
CA ARG A 68 0.79 10.64 14.50
C ARG A 68 2.15 10.51 15.21
N ALA A 69 3.04 9.69 14.67
CA ALA A 69 4.36 9.49 15.26
C ALA A 69 5.29 10.69 15.04
N GLN A 70 5.20 11.37 13.90
CA GLN A 70 5.93 12.62 13.65
C GLN A 70 5.53 13.69 14.65
N SER A 71 4.23 13.87 14.89
CA SER A 71 3.74 14.82 15.89
C SER A 71 4.20 14.48 17.31
N GLN A 72 4.32 13.19 17.64
CA GLN A 72 4.88 12.74 18.93
C GLN A 72 6.39 12.96 19.03
N HIS A 73 7.13 12.92 17.92
CA HIS A 73 8.58 13.08 17.90
C HIS A 73 9.03 14.55 17.79
N GLN A 74 8.13 15.47 17.42
CA GLN A 74 8.40 16.91 17.32
C GLN A 74 8.04 17.70 18.59
N ALA A 75 7.37 17.08 19.57
CA ALA A 75 7.05 17.68 20.87
C ALA A 75 8.12 17.34 21.91
#